data_AF-A0AA35SP73-F1
#
_entry.id   AF-A0AA35SP73-F1
#
_cell.length_a   1.000
_cell.length_b   1.000
_cell.length_c   1.000
_cell.angle_alpha   90.00
_cell.angle_beta   90.00
_cell.angle_gamma   90.00
#
_symmetry.space_group_name_H-M   'P 1'
#
loop_
_entity.id
_entity.type
_entity.pdbx_description
1 polymer ?
#
loop_
_entity_poly.entity_id
_entity_poly.type
_entity_poly.pdbx_seq_one_letter_code
_entity_poly.pdbx_strand_id
1 'polypeptide(L)'
;MSCNPSFGGIGKGHLMREIDALDGLCAKICDKSAIQFRVLNRSKGPAVWGIRAQIDRDMYKKNMQDVVSSTPGLEMMEDSVEDIMLQPSSSCQRVAGVHLASGKSLKCKAVVITTGTFLNGKIYIGTPPRIDERTVDFRYLERQFGDKPPIPFSFLNLKDGFQCERQVPCFLTQTNAATHKIVADNLHLNRHILEEVTGPRSDSVTGIFYCISL
;
A
#
# COMPACT_ATOMS: atom_id res chain seq x y z
N MET A 1 4.67 -0.52 -5.51
CA MET A 1 4.29 -0.08 -4.14
C MET A 1 4.83 1.33 -3.92
N SER A 2 3.98 2.31 -3.59
CA SER A 2 4.38 3.72 -3.44
C SER A 2 5.01 4.03 -2.07
N CYS A 3 4.42 3.54 -0.98
CA CYS A 3 4.82 3.90 0.38
C CYS A 3 5.88 2.96 0.99
N ASN A 4 5.54 2.13 1.98
CA ASN A 4 6.47 1.19 2.61
C ASN A 4 6.60 -0.10 1.76
N PRO A 5 7.79 -0.71 1.57
CA PRO A 5 7.90 -2.04 0.95
C PRO A 5 7.44 -3.15 1.91
N SER A 6 6.21 -3.06 2.41
CA SER A 6 5.66 -4.03 3.37
C SER A 6 4.16 -4.21 3.18
N PHE A 7 3.68 -5.40 3.45
CA PHE A 7 2.27 -5.73 3.53
C PHE A 7 1.88 -6.23 4.92
N GLY A 8 0.60 -6.15 5.24
CA GLY A 8 0.06 -6.58 6.53
C GLY A 8 0.32 -5.63 7.70
N GLY A 9 0.40 -6.19 8.90
CA GLY A 9 0.32 -5.49 10.18
C GLY A 9 -0.92 -5.93 10.95
N ILE A 10 -1.22 -5.28 12.09
CA ILE A 10 -2.30 -5.70 13.01
C ILE A 10 -3.65 -5.79 12.29
N GLY A 11 -4.14 -4.71 11.68
CA GLY A 11 -5.41 -4.75 10.93
C GLY A 11 -5.25 -5.24 9.49
N LYS A 12 -4.24 -4.71 8.78
CA LYS A 12 -4.04 -5.00 7.34
C LYS A 12 -3.76 -6.49 7.07
N GLY A 13 -3.13 -7.21 8.01
CA GLY A 13 -2.88 -8.64 7.86
C GLY A 13 -4.15 -9.48 7.85
N HIS A 14 -5.17 -9.10 8.64
CA HIS A 14 -6.48 -9.74 8.62
C HIS A 14 -7.19 -9.51 7.28
N LEU A 15 -7.26 -8.26 6.83
CA LEU A 15 -7.87 -7.90 5.54
C LEU A 15 -7.23 -8.65 4.37
N MET A 16 -5.91 -8.83 4.39
CA MET A 16 -5.23 -9.61 3.36
C MET A 16 -5.64 -11.07 3.34
N ARG A 17 -5.84 -11.68 4.52
CA ARG A 17 -6.33 -13.06 4.62
C ARG A 17 -7.78 -13.18 4.19
N GLU A 18 -8.63 -12.21 4.52
CA GLU A 18 -10.01 -12.18 4.03
C GLU A 18 -10.06 -12.09 2.51
N ILE A 19 -9.24 -11.22 1.90
CA ILE A 19 -9.09 -11.14 0.44
C ILE A 19 -8.62 -12.47 -0.15
N ASP A 20 -7.65 -13.14 0.48
CA ASP A 20 -7.16 -14.45 0.04
C ASP A 20 -8.25 -15.53 0.11
N ALA A 21 -9.07 -15.53 1.17
CA ALA A 21 -10.18 -16.46 1.31
C ALA A 21 -11.26 -16.24 0.24
N LEU A 22 -11.38 -15.02 -0.29
CA LEU A 22 -12.21 -14.66 -1.44
C LEU A 22 -11.47 -14.86 -2.78
N ASP A 23 -10.41 -15.65 -2.79
CA ASP A 23 -9.55 -16.01 -3.93
C ASP A 23 -8.75 -14.84 -4.54
N GLY A 24 -8.64 -13.73 -3.81
CA GLY A 24 -7.87 -12.57 -4.23
C GLY A 24 -6.36 -12.83 -4.35
N LEU A 25 -5.70 -12.05 -5.21
CA LEU A 25 -4.31 -12.28 -5.59
C LEU A 25 -3.29 -11.76 -4.55
N CYS A 26 -3.66 -10.74 -3.76
CA CYS A 26 -2.72 -9.95 -2.96
C CYS A 26 -1.84 -10.80 -2.03
N ALA A 27 -2.44 -11.71 -1.25
CA ALA A 27 -1.71 -12.58 -0.33
C ALA A 27 -0.78 -13.55 -1.05
N LYS A 28 -1.27 -14.21 -2.12
CA LYS A 28 -0.50 -15.16 -2.94
C LYS A 28 0.75 -14.51 -3.54
N ILE A 29 0.62 -13.29 -4.08
CA ILE A 29 1.74 -12.55 -4.67
C ILE A 29 2.69 -12.02 -3.59
N CYS A 30 2.16 -11.59 -2.44
CA CYS A 30 2.98 -11.19 -1.30
C CYS A 30 3.87 -12.34 -0.85
N ASP A 31 3.33 -13.54 -0.69
CA ASP A 31 4.11 -14.69 -0.22
C ASP A 31 5.26 -15.04 -1.17
N LYS A 32 5.03 -14.96 -2.49
CA LYS A 32 6.07 -15.17 -3.52
C LYS A 32 7.16 -14.10 -3.52
N SER A 33 6.86 -12.92 -3.00
CA SER A 33 7.72 -11.72 -3.11
C SER A 33 8.26 -11.26 -1.75
N ALA A 34 7.97 -11.99 -0.69
CA ALA A 34 8.32 -11.64 0.66
C ALA A 34 9.78 -11.99 0.96
N ILE A 35 10.47 -11.04 1.58
CA ILE A 35 11.87 -11.16 2.01
C ILE A 35 11.98 -11.17 3.54
N GLN A 36 10.87 -11.08 4.27
CA GLN A 36 10.84 -11.23 5.73
C GLN A 36 9.39 -11.40 6.19
N PHE A 37 9.11 -12.34 7.08
CA PHE A 37 7.80 -12.49 7.72
C PHE A 37 7.90 -12.26 9.22
N ARG A 38 6.90 -11.60 9.81
CA ARG A 38 6.74 -11.48 11.26
C ARG A 38 5.28 -11.50 11.67
N VAL A 39 5.01 -12.12 12.82
CA VAL A 39 3.72 -12.00 13.49
C VAL A 39 3.82 -10.96 14.60
N LEU A 40 3.14 -9.83 14.41
CA LEU A 40 3.00 -8.82 15.46
C LEU A 40 2.06 -9.32 16.56
N ASN A 41 2.30 -8.90 17.80
CA ASN A 41 1.52 -9.29 18.98
C ASN A 41 1.46 -10.80 19.23
N ARG A 42 2.51 -11.54 18.86
CA ARG A 42 2.55 -13.01 19.00
C ARG A 42 2.25 -13.50 20.42
N SER A 43 2.66 -12.75 21.45
CA SER A 43 2.42 -13.07 22.86
C SER A 43 1.00 -12.79 23.37
N LYS A 44 0.17 -12.04 22.61
CA LYS A 44 -1.17 -11.59 23.05
C LYS A 44 -2.32 -12.47 22.55
N GLY A 45 -1.99 -13.59 21.89
CA GLY A 45 -2.93 -14.60 21.42
C GLY A 45 -3.42 -14.41 19.97
N PRO A 46 -3.95 -15.47 19.33
CA PRO A 46 -4.21 -15.50 17.90
C PRO A 46 -5.16 -14.42 17.37
N ALA A 47 -6.14 -13.99 18.16
CA ALA A 47 -7.14 -13.01 17.76
C ALA A 47 -6.56 -11.62 17.45
N VAL A 48 -5.37 -11.30 17.96
CA VAL A 48 -4.71 -10.00 17.76
C VAL A 48 -3.40 -10.11 16.99
N TRP A 49 -3.11 -11.29 16.42
CA TRP A 49 -1.92 -11.52 15.63
C TRP A 49 -1.95 -10.71 14.34
N GLY A 50 -0.95 -9.84 14.16
CA GLY A 50 -0.81 -9.02 12.97
C GLY A 50 0.25 -9.59 12.04
N ILE A 51 -0.13 -10.40 11.06
CA ILE A 51 0.83 -10.93 10.09
C ILE A 51 1.34 -9.78 9.23
N ARG A 52 2.66 -9.68 9.11
CA ARG A 52 3.35 -8.63 8.38
C ARG A 52 4.50 -9.23 7.59
N ALA A 53 4.70 -8.77 6.37
CA ALA A 53 5.90 -9.09 5.60
C ALA A 53 6.55 -7.86 4.99
N GLN A 54 7.88 -7.90 4.90
CA GLN A 54 8.64 -7.00 4.03
C GLN A 54 8.71 -7.64 2.65
N ILE A 55 8.53 -6.83 1.61
CA ILE A 55 8.33 -7.30 0.25
C ILE A 55 9.39 -6.69 -0.67
N ASP A 56 9.97 -7.51 -1.53
CA ASP A 56 10.76 -7.05 -2.67
C ASP A 56 9.83 -6.38 -3.69
N ARG A 57 10.09 -5.10 -3.96
CA ARG A 57 9.23 -4.26 -4.82
C ARG A 57 9.20 -4.74 -6.25
N ASP A 58 10.34 -5.15 -6.78
CA ASP A 58 10.48 -5.51 -8.17
C ASP A 58 9.90 -6.90 -8.41
N MET A 59 10.15 -7.82 -7.47
CA MET A 59 9.55 -9.14 -7.47
C MET A 59 8.02 -9.07 -7.36
N TYR A 60 7.49 -8.24 -6.46
CA TYR A 60 6.04 -8.07 -6.33
C TYR A 60 5.41 -7.48 -7.58
N LYS A 61 6.03 -6.44 -8.16
CA LYS A 61 5.56 -5.82 -9.40
C LYS A 61 5.52 -6.85 -10.54
N LYS A 62 6.63 -7.58 -10.74
CA LYS A 62 6.74 -8.61 -11.77
C LYS A 62 5.68 -9.70 -11.60
N ASN A 63 5.63 -10.32 -10.42
CA ASN A 63 4.69 -11.41 -10.15
C ASN A 63 3.22 -10.99 -10.30
N MET A 64 2.87 -9.75 -9.91
CA MET A 64 1.53 -9.22 -10.11
C MET A 64 1.22 -9.03 -11.60
N GLN A 65 2.14 -8.43 -12.36
CA GLN A 65 1.97 -8.22 -13.80
C GLN A 65 1.83 -9.55 -14.55
N ASP A 66 2.64 -10.56 -14.21
CA ASP A 66 2.57 -11.88 -14.83
C ASP A 66 1.18 -12.52 -14.64
N VAL A 67 0.66 -12.49 -13.40
CA VAL A 67 -0.65 -13.08 -13.11
C VAL A 67 -1.78 -12.32 -13.79
N VAL A 68 -1.79 -10.99 -13.70
CA VAL A 68 -2.83 -10.16 -14.34
C VAL A 68 -2.82 -10.37 -15.86
N SER A 69 -1.65 -10.38 -16.50
CA SER A 69 -1.52 -10.60 -17.95
C SER A 69 -2.01 -11.98 -18.41
N SER A 70 -1.86 -12.99 -17.54
CA SER A 70 -2.27 -14.37 -17.84
C SER A 70 -3.73 -14.68 -17.47
N THR A 71 -4.46 -13.74 -16.85
CA THR A 71 -5.81 -13.98 -16.34
C THR A 71 -6.82 -14.16 -17.49
N PRO A 72 -7.52 -15.30 -17.60
CA PRO A 72 -8.49 -15.52 -18.66
C PRO A 72 -9.64 -14.52 -18.60
N GLY A 73 -10.04 -13.98 -19.76
CA GLY A 73 -11.12 -13.01 -19.86
C GLY A 73 -10.76 -11.59 -19.42
N LEU A 74 -9.50 -11.32 -19.10
CA LEU A 74 -8.99 -9.98 -18.83
C LEU A 74 -8.16 -9.48 -20.02
N GLU A 75 -8.58 -8.35 -20.59
CA GLU A 75 -7.83 -7.63 -21.61
C GLU A 75 -7.18 -6.40 -20.97
N MET A 76 -5.88 -6.20 -21.24
CA MET A 76 -5.13 -5.05 -20.75
C MET A 76 -4.87 -4.07 -21.87
N MET A 77 -5.03 -2.78 -21.56
CA MET A 77 -4.76 -1.68 -22.47
C MET A 77 -4.12 -0.54 -21.70
N GLU A 78 -3.06 0.03 -22.27
CA GLU A 78 -2.40 1.23 -21.74
C GLU A 78 -2.98 2.46 -22.44
N ASP A 79 -3.83 3.20 -21.74
CA ASP A 79 -4.36 4.50 -22.16
C ASP A 79 -4.88 5.25 -20.92
N SER A 80 -5.00 6.58 -21.00
CA SER A 80 -5.61 7.40 -19.95
C SER A 80 -7.12 7.47 -20.17
N VAL A 81 -7.90 7.30 -19.10
CA VAL A 81 -9.35 7.50 -19.12
C VAL A 81 -9.64 8.94 -18.74
N GLU A 82 -10.21 9.71 -19.68
CA GLU A 82 -10.49 11.14 -19.49
C GLU A 82 -11.94 11.41 -19.06
N ASP A 83 -12.90 10.58 -19.49
CA ASP A 83 -14.31 10.78 -19.17
C ASP A 83 -15.12 9.46 -19.16
N ILE A 84 -16.26 9.46 -18.46
CA ILE A 84 -17.20 8.33 -18.37
C ILE A 84 -18.45 8.65 -19.19
N MET A 85 -18.73 7.80 -20.19
CA MET A 85 -19.94 7.93 -21.00
C MET A 85 -21.18 7.52 -20.20
N LEU A 86 -22.17 8.42 -20.13
CA LEU A 86 -23.45 8.18 -19.46
C LEU A 86 -24.60 8.20 -20.46
N GLN A 87 -25.52 7.26 -20.31
CA GLN A 87 -26.78 7.20 -21.06
C GLN A 87 -27.96 7.49 -20.13
N PRO A 88 -28.94 8.29 -20.57
CA PRO A 88 -30.15 8.51 -19.81
C PRO A 88 -30.99 7.22 -19.76
N SER A 89 -31.40 6.84 -18.55
CA SER A 89 -32.44 5.83 -18.30
C SER A 89 -33.58 6.50 -17.52
N SER A 90 -34.78 5.95 -17.65
CA SER A 90 -36.07 6.47 -17.12
C SER A 90 -36.04 7.14 -15.73
N SER A 91 -35.16 6.74 -14.82
CA SER A 91 -34.99 7.36 -13.49
C SER A 91 -33.54 7.65 -13.05
N CYS A 92 -32.53 7.22 -13.81
CA CYS A 92 -31.12 7.42 -13.46
C CYS A 92 -30.21 7.44 -14.70
N GLN A 93 -29.01 8.00 -14.57
CA GLN A 93 -27.97 7.83 -15.59
C GLN A 93 -27.31 6.47 -15.45
N ARG A 94 -27.09 5.79 -16.57
CA ARG A 94 -26.40 4.50 -16.64
C ARG A 94 -25.06 4.66 -17.35
N VAL A 95 -24.03 3.99 -16.86
CA VAL A 95 -22.74 3.92 -17.57
C VAL A 95 -22.90 3.20 -18.90
N ALA A 96 -22.36 3.81 -19.95
CA ALA A 96 -22.32 3.27 -21.31
C ALA A 96 -20.89 2.97 -21.79
N GLY A 97 -19.88 3.48 -21.08
CA GLY A 97 -18.48 3.26 -21.40
C GLY A 97 -17.56 4.37 -20.89
N VAL A 98 -16.37 4.48 -21.50
CA VAL A 98 -15.34 5.48 -21.18
C VAL A 98 -14.73 6.09 -22.45
N HIS A 99 -14.30 7.36 -22.35
CA HIS A 99 -13.49 8.05 -23.33
C HIS A 99 -12.02 8.02 -22.93
N LEU A 100 -11.15 7.77 -23.90
CA LEU A 100 -9.71 7.67 -23.70
C LEU A 100 -8.98 8.90 -24.25
N ALA A 101 -7.79 9.18 -23.72
CA ALA A 101 -6.94 10.28 -24.20
C ALA A 101 -6.51 10.11 -25.66
N SER A 102 -6.41 8.87 -26.16
CA SER A 102 -6.16 8.60 -27.59
C SER A 102 -7.30 9.00 -28.53
N GLY A 103 -8.44 9.46 -28.01
CA GLY A 103 -9.66 9.77 -28.77
C GLY A 103 -10.55 8.56 -29.05
N LYS A 104 -10.14 7.36 -28.63
CA LYS A 104 -10.96 6.14 -28.70
C LYS A 104 -12.03 6.13 -27.59
N SER A 105 -13.10 5.36 -27.82
CA SER A 105 -14.15 5.13 -26.83
C SER A 105 -14.38 3.64 -26.63
N LEU A 106 -14.44 3.19 -25.38
CA LEU A 106 -14.73 1.80 -25.02
C LEU A 106 -16.12 1.71 -24.41
N LYS A 107 -16.96 0.82 -24.96
CA LYS A 107 -18.30 0.56 -24.41
C LYS A 107 -18.24 -0.50 -23.32
N CYS A 108 -18.90 -0.24 -22.20
CA CYS A 108 -19.02 -1.23 -21.13
C CYS A 108 -20.31 -1.02 -20.32
N LYS A 109 -20.70 -2.04 -19.55
CA LYS A 109 -21.93 -2.01 -18.73
C LYS A 109 -21.70 -1.46 -17.32
N ALA A 110 -20.44 -1.46 -16.87
CA ALA A 110 -20.02 -1.03 -15.55
C ALA A 110 -18.55 -0.57 -15.62
N VAL A 111 -18.18 0.37 -14.74
CA VAL A 111 -16.81 0.89 -14.60
C VAL A 111 -16.45 0.81 -13.12
N VAL A 112 -15.25 0.32 -12.83
CA VAL A 112 -14.65 0.36 -11.48
C VAL A 112 -13.53 1.38 -11.53
N ILE A 113 -13.61 2.40 -10.68
CA ILE A 113 -12.65 3.52 -10.67
C ILE A 113 -11.58 3.24 -9.62
N THR A 114 -10.34 3.04 -10.06
CA THR A 114 -9.18 2.73 -9.18
C THR A 114 -7.99 3.64 -9.48
N THR A 115 -8.23 4.95 -9.50
CA THR A 115 -7.26 5.99 -9.91
C THR A 115 -6.10 6.19 -8.96
N GLY A 116 -6.07 5.52 -7.81
CA GLY A 116 -5.04 5.72 -6.78
C GLY A 116 -4.89 7.21 -6.44
N THR A 117 -3.66 7.72 -6.55
CA THR A 117 -3.31 9.13 -6.31
C THR A 117 -3.15 9.93 -7.61
N PHE A 118 -3.66 9.46 -8.74
CA PHE A 118 -3.47 10.08 -10.07
C PHE A 118 -4.59 11.04 -10.47
N LEU A 119 -5.77 10.93 -9.86
CA LEU A 119 -6.75 12.01 -9.95
C LEU A 119 -6.18 13.24 -9.24
N ASN A 120 -6.39 14.44 -9.80
CA ASN A 120 -6.00 15.73 -9.22
C ASN A 120 -6.68 16.07 -7.87
N GLY A 121 -7.17 15.06 -7.13
CA GLY A 121 -7.63 15.18 -5.77
C GLY A 121 -6.46 15.47 -4.84
N LYS A 122 -6.63 16.47 -3.96
CA LYS A 122 -5.64 16.80 -2.93
C LYS A 122 -5.82 15.84 -1.75
N ILE A 123 -4.86 14.94 -1.57
CA ILE A 123 -4.72 14.12 -0.36
C ILE A 123 -3.29 14.27 0.12
N TYR A 124 -3.10 14.67 1.37
CA TYR A 124 -1.77 14.81 1.95
C TYR A 124 -1.29 13.44 2.44
N ILE A 125 -0.21 12.93 1.84
CA ILE A 125 0.42 11.66 2.20
C ILE A 125 1.92 11.88 2.33
N GLY A 126 2.45 11.72 3.54
CA GLY A 126 3.88 11.76 3.82
C GLY A 126 4.58 10.47 3.37
N THR A 127 5.70 10.60 2.66
CA THR A 127 6.60 9.47 2.36
C THR A 127 7.98 9.79 2.92
N PRO A 128 8.60 8.87 3.68
CA PRO A 128 9.93 9.12 4.22
C PRO A 128 10.98 9.17 3.09
N PRO A 129 12.09 9.91 3.29
CA PRO A 129 13.19 9.95 2.34
C PRO A 129 13.76 8.55 2.11
N ARG A 130 14.25 8.29 0.90
CA ARG A 130 15.00 7.07 0.58
C ARG A 130 16.47 7.35 0.80
N ILE A 131 17.13 6.48 1.55
CA ILE A 131 18.55 6.57 1.89
C ILE A 131 19.34 5.49 1.14
N ASP A 132 20.56 5.81 0.75
CA ASP A 132 21.50 4.84 0.15
C ASP A 132 22.05 3.94 1.26
N GLU A 133 21.97 2.62 1.06
CA GLU A 133 22.47 1.65 2.05
C GLU A 133 23.97 1.81 2.33
N ARG A 134 24.75 2.25 1.34
CA ARG A 134 26.21 2.38 1.44
C ARG A 134 26.63 3.49 2.40
N THR A 135 25.72 4.42 2.70
CA THR A 135 25.97 5.54 3.62
C THR A 135 25.49 5.25 5.04
N VAL A 136 25.00 4.03 5.32
CA VAL A 136 24.47 3.64 6.63
C VAL A 136 25.49 2.74 7.34
N ASP A 137 25.88 3.10 8.55
CA ASP A 137 26.70 2.24 9.40
C ASP A 137 25.81 1.24 10.17
N PHE A 138 25.63 0.04 9.61
CA PHE A 138 24.80 -1.01 10.19
C PHE A 138 25.40 -1.68 11.44
N ARG A 139 26.65 -1.39 11.82
CA ARG A 139 27.32 -2.06 12.95
C ARG A 139 26.68 -1.74 14.30
N TYR A 140 26.12 -0.55 14.43
CA TYR A 140 25.53 -0.05 15.68
C TYR A 140 24.00 -0.21 15.74
N LEU A 141 23.40 -0.79 14.69
CA LEU A 141 21.95 -0.92 14.60
C LEU A 141 21.50 -2.30 15.06
N GLU A 142 20.39 -2.34 15.79
CA GLU A 142 19.78 -3.61 16.20
C GLU A 142 19.17 -4.31 14.98
N ARG A 143 19.58 -5.57 14.76
CA ARG A 143 19.04 -6.41 13.69
C ARG A 143 17.75 -7.07 14.13
N GLN A 144 16.69 -6.85 13.36
CA GLN A 144 15.41 -7.50 13.53
C GLN A 144 15.20 -8.52 12.42
N PHE A 145 15.22 -9.81 12.80
CA PHE A 145 14.97 -10.92 11.89
C PHE A 145 13.48 -11.27 11.81
N GLY A 146 13.12 -11.99 10.75
CA GLY A 146 11.80 -12.60 10.62
C GLY A 146 11.62 -13.85 11.48
N ASP A 147 10.37 -14.27 11.59
CA ASP A 147 9.96 -15.44 12.34
C ASP A 147 10.40 -16.75 11.64
N LYS A 148 10.72 -17.77 12.44
CA LYS A 148 11.07 -19.13 11.99
C LYS A 148 10.23 -20.16 12.77
N PRO A 149 9.38 -20.97 12.12
CA PRO A 149 9.00 -20.89 10.71
C PRO A 149 8.24 -19.58 10.39
N PRO A 150 8.30 -19.08 9.15
CA PRO A 150 7.49 -17.95 8.73
C PRO A 150 6.01 -18.34 8.65
N ILE A 151 5.11 -17.37 8.87
CA ILE A 151 3.66 -17.56 8.64
C ILE A 151 3.28 -16.79 7.37
N PRO A 152 2.90 -17.49 6.28
CA PRO A 152 2.46 -16.85 5.05
C PRO A 152 1.10 -16.14 5.22
N PHE A 153 0.81 -15.21 4.31
CA PHE A 153 -0.50 -14.60 4.21
C PHE A 153 -1.52 -15.59 3.65
N SER A 154 -1.21 -16.25 2.54
CA SER A 154 -2.16 -17.09 1.83
C SER A 154 -2.42 -18.42 2.56
N PHE A 155 -3.69 -18.79 2.66
CA PHE A 155 -4.11 -20.07 3.23
C PHE A 155 -3.66 -21.26 2.39
N LEU A 156 -3.42 -21.07 1.08
CA LEU A 156 -2.92 -22.12 0.19
C LEU A 156 -1.48 -22.50 0.54
N ASN A 157 -0.65 -21.50 0.86
CA ASN A 157 0.75 -21.72 1.23
C ASN A 157 0.91 -22.24 2.66
N LEU A 158 -0.13 -22.13 3.50
CA LEU A 158 -0.07 -22.54 4.91
C LEU A 158 0.09 -24.07 5.07
N LYS A 159 -0.39 -24.87 4.11
CA LYS A 159 -0.45 -26.33 4.22
C LYS A 159 0.87 -27.04 3.89
N ASP A 160 1.77 -26.41 3.14
CA ASP A 160 2.91 -27.08 2.52
C ASP A 160 4.27 -26.81 3.20
N GLY A 161 4.26 -26.41 4.47
CA GLY A 161 5.52 -26.14 5.20
C GLY A 161 6.32 -24.99 4.60
N PHE A 162 5.62 -23.95 4.16
CA PHE A 162 6.16 -22.78 3.46
C PHE A 162 7.50 -22.30 4.02
N GLN A 163 8.52 -22.30 3.16
CA GLN A 163 9.83 -21.75 3.45
C GLN A 163 10.01 -20.47 2.65
N CYS A 164 10.42 -19.41 3.35
CA CYS A 164 10.97 -18.23 2.70
C CYS A 164 12.48 -18.45 2.60
N GLU A 165 12.95 -18.86 1.41
CA GLU A 165 14.35 -19.25 1.18
C GLU A 165 15.36 -18.16 1.58
N ARG A 166 14.97 -16.88 1.47
CA ARG A 166 15.83 -15.74 1.77
C ARG A 166 15.13 -14.68 2.62
N GLN A 167 15.21 -14.83 3.94
CA GLN A 167 14.81 -13.79 4.87
C GLN A 167 15.95 -12.79 5.14
N VAL A 168 15.73 -11.51 4.85
CA VAL A 168 16.65 -10.39 5.09
C VAL A 168 16.26 -9.70 6.41
N PRO A 169 17.21 -9.31 7.28
CA PRO A 169 16.91 -8.55 8.49
C PRO A 169 16.51 -7.11 8.17
N CYS A 170 15.68 -6.52 9.01
CA CYS A 170 15.53 -5.08 9.11
C CYS A 170 16.46 -4.55 10.21
N PHE A 171 16.71 -3.25 10.20
CA PHE A 171 17.55 -2.59 11.19
C PHE A 171 16.71 -1.55 11.94
N LEU A 172 16.82 -1.53 13.26
CA LEU A 172 16.11 -0.60 14.12
C LEU A 172 17.04 0.53 14.54
N THR A 173 16.50 1.73 14.56
CA THR A 173 17.14 2.94 15.10
C THR A 173 16.09 3.79 15.81
N GLN A 174 16.54 4.80 16.55
CA GLN A 174 15.68 5.71 17.29
C GLN A 174 16.06 7.16 16.98
N THR A 175 15.07 8.03 17.00
CA THR A 175 15.32 9.48 17.00
C THR A 175 15.80 9.92 18.38
N ASN A 176 16.38 11.11 18.44
CA ASN A 176 16.88 11.71 19.68
C ASN A 176 16.45 13.17 19.80
N ALA A 177 16.71 13.78 20.96
CA ALA A 177 16.33 15.17 21.24
C ALA A 177 16.92 16.17 20.22
N ALA A 178 18.12 15.90 19.69
CA ALA A 178 18.72 16.74 18.64
C ALA A 178 17.91 16.68 17.34
N THR A 179 17.43 15.49 16.96
CA THR A 179 16.54 15.31 15.80
C THR A 179 15.23 16.06 15.99
N HIS A 180 14.62 15.94 17.18
CA HIS A 180 13.37 16.64 17.49
C HIS A 180 13.53 18.16 17.43
N LYS A 181 14.66 18.68 17.93
CA LYS A 181 14.98 20.11 17.82
C LYS A 181 15.06 20.57 16.36
N ILE A 182 15.75 19.82 15.51
CA ILE A 182 15.83 20.13 14.06
C ILE A 182 14.43 20.17 13.44
N VAL A 183 13.57 19.19 13.74
CA VAL A 183 12.20 19.16 13.22
C VAL A 183 11.40 20.37 13.73
N ALA A 184 11.48 20.68 15.02
CA ALA A 184 10.78 21.82 15.62
C ALA A 184 11.22 23.16 15.02
N ASP A 185 12.53 23.37 14.87
CA ASP A 185 13.11 24.59 14.31
C ASP A 185 12.67 24.80 12.85
N ASN A 186 12.38 23.72 12.10
CA ASN A 186 12.01 23.75 10.68
C ASN A 186 10.51 23.52 10.42
N LEU A 187 9.68 23.41 11.46
CA LEU A 187 8.25 23.11 11.30
C LEU A 187 7.51 24.15 10.46
N HIS A 188 7.95 25.41 10.56
CA HIS A 188 7.45 26.55 9.80
C HIS A 188 7.70 26.46 8.28
N LEU A 189 8.52 25.51 7.81
CA LEU A 189 8.73 25.26 6.38
C LEU A 189 7.76 24.19 5.84
N ASN A 190 7.03 23.51 6.72
CA ASN A 190 6.19 22.38 6.32
C ASN A 190 4.85 22.86 5.76
N ARG A 191 4.74 22.84 4.43
CA ARG A 191 3.53 23.23 3.71
C ARG A 191 2.30 22.40 4.09
N HIS A 192 2.46 21.14 4.52
CA HIS A 192 1.36 20.30 4.99
C HIS A 192 0.77 20.77 6.33
N ILE A 193 1.53 21.54 7.11
CA ILE A 193 1.11 22.09 8.41
C ILE A 193 0.53 23.50 8.21
N LEU A 194 1.04 24.25 7.24
CA LEU A 194 0.63 25.63 6.97
C LEU A 194 -0.65 25.77 6.13
N GLU A 195 -1.01 24.78 5.32
CA GLU A 195 -2.21 24.84 4.50
C GLU A 195 -3.47 24.60 5.36
N GLU A 196 -4.09 25.68 5.86
CA GLU A 196 -5.48 25.66 6.32
C GLU A 196 -6.38 25.29 5.13
N VAL A 197 -6.95 24.08 5.16
CA VAL A 197 -7.95 23.67 4.17
C VAL A 197 -9.28 24.29 4.57
N THR A 198 -9.54 25.53 4.13
CA THR A 198 -10.92 26.05 4.08
C THR A 198 -11.68 25.26 3.01
N GLY A 199 -12.44 24.25 3.45
CA GLY A 199 -13.40 23.57 2.60
C GLY A 199 -14.53 24.53 2.19
N PRO A 200 -15.18 24.34 1.03
CA PRO A 200 -16.26 25.22 0.56
C PRO A 200 -17.55 25.16 1.41
N ARG A 201 -17.56 24.41 2.52
CA ARG A 201 -18.63 24.39 3.52
C ARG A 201 -18.04 24.24 4.92
N SER A 202 -18.58 25.06 5.83
CA SER A 202 -18.41 25.15 7.28
C SER A 202 -17.13 25.76 7.84
N ASP A 203 -17.36 26.85 8.57
CA ASP A 203 -16.52 27.41 9.62
C ASP A 203 -15.92 26.33 10.54
N SER A 204 -14.65 26.54 10.90
CA SER A 204 -13.93 25.92 12.03
C SER A 204 -14.02 24.40 12.18
N VAL A 205 -13.24 23.68 11.36
CA VAL A 205 -12.75 22.34 11.74
C VAL A 205 -11.23 22.38 11.85
N THR A 206 -10.73 22.70 13.05
CA THR A 206 -9.34 22.47 13.43
C THR A 206 -9.18 20.99 13.72
N GLY A 207 -8.57 20.25 12.79
CA GLY A 207 -8.42 18.81 12.95
C GLY A 207 -7.71 18.12 11.80
N ILE A 208 -6.57 18.64 11.36
CA ILE A 208 -5.67 17.87 10.49
C ILE A 208 -5.01 16.80 11.37
N PHE A 209 -5.19 15.53 10.99
CA PHE A 209 -4.54 14.38 11.62
C PHE A 209 -3.01 14.54 11.59
N TYR A 210 -2.41 14.90 12.73
CA TYR A 210 -0.95 15.01 12.93
C TYR A 210 -0.18 13.69 12.73
N CYS A 211 -0.84 12.58 12.42
CA CYS A 211 -0.23 11.24 12.35
C CYS A 211 0.52 10.97 11.03
N ILE A 212 0.55 11.91 10.09
CA ILE A 212 1.16 11.74 8.75
C ILE A 212 2.63 12.18 8.70
N SER A 213 3.09 12.93 9.72
CA SER A 213 4.43 13.49 9.79
C SER A 213 5.18 12.93 11.01
N LEU A 214 6.49 12.74 10.86
CA LEU A 214 7.41 12.47 11.98
C LEU A 214 7.57 13.71 12.87
#